data_AF-A0A1R2CCH8-F1
#
_entry.id   AF-A0A1R2CCH8-F1
#
_cell.length_a   1.000
_cell.length_b   1.000
_cell.length_c   1.000
_cell.angle_alpha   90.00
_cell.angle_beta   90.00
_cell.angle_gamma   90.00
#
_symmetry.space_group_name_H-M   'P 1'
#
loop_
_entity.id
_entity.type
_entity.pdbx_description
1 polymer ?
#
loop_
_entity_poly.entity_id
_entity_poly.type
_entity_poly.pdbx_seq_one_letter_code
_entity_poly.pdbx_strand_id
1 'polypeptide(L)'
;MIIFVLASICNFESSISIRNFLTSTLPTFLKSHNLNISSIPSTCPFTISSNQDIQLSSYKLVKKEPQSIFTCLKCEKQFRGQAALYDHLSNNHIFDDGICLADYCEFFPCGIKDEVVENRCKSVMSLCFDNVLLSEAVKYCDYVELSIWDMDLEKPGYVILLVLSLILTLIYYMINCGNTDELFNKHTKSKKKIN
;
A
#
# COMPACT_ATOMS: atom_id res chain seq x y z
N MET A 1 7.25 -24.08 -21.52
CA MET A 1 7.65 -23.81 -20.13
C MET A 1 6.39 -23.67 -19.31
N ILE A 2 6.12 -24.67 -18.47
CA ILE A 2 5.00 -24.66 -17.54
C ILE A 2 5.43 -23.76 -16.38
N ILE A 3 4.87 -22.55 -16.30
CA ILE A 3 5.01 -21.71 -15.12
C ILE A 3 4.20 -22.42 -14.05
N PHE A 4 4.89 -22.93 -13.02
CA PHE A 4 4.26 -23.34 -11.78
C PHE A 4 3.62 -22.10 -11.17
N VAL A 5 2.34 -21.85 -11.48
CA VAL A 5 1.51 -20.98 -10.67
C VAL A 5 1.28 -21.75 -9.39
N LEU A 6 2.17 -21.54 -8.42
CA LEU A 6 1.76 -21.69 -7.03
C LEU A 6 0.49 -20.86 -6.94
N ALA A 7 -0.62 -21.48 -6.58
CA ALA A 7 -1.88 -20.80 -6.34
C ALA A 7 -1.67 -19.91 -5.10
N SER A 8 -1.00 -18.79 -5.31
CA SER A 8 -0.87 -17.71 -4.37
C SER A 8 -2.29 -17.20 -4.17
N ILE A 9 -2.76 -17.25 -2.92
CA ILE A 9 -4.05 -16.67 -2.57
C ILE A 9 -4.03 -15.24 -3.07
N CYS A 10 -4.99 -14.88 -3.92
CA CYS A 10 -4.93 -13.63 -4.63
C CYS A 10 -4.99 -12.45 -3.65
N ASN A 11 -3.88 -11.72 -3.49
CA ASN A 11 -3.81 -10.61 -2.55
C ASN A 11 -4.55 -9.39 -3.12
N PHE A 12 -5.51 -8.87 -2.35
CA PHE A 12 -6.28 -7.67 -2.70
C PHE A 12 -5.43 -6.42 -2.82
N GLU A 13 -4.58 -6.13 -1.84
CA GLU A 13 -3.80 -4.88 -1.83
C GLU A 13 -2.85 -4.82 -3.04
N SER A 14 -2.14 -5.91 -3.28
CA SER A 14 -1.28 -6.09 -4.46
C SER A 14 -2.05 -5.93 -5.78
N SER A 15 -3.24 -6.55 -5.88
CA SER A 15 -4.07 -6.44 -7.07
C SER A 15 -4.63 -5.02 -7.29
N ILE A 16 -4.89 -4.25 -6.22
CA ILE A 16 -5.28 -2.83 -6.31
C ILE A 16 -4.18 -2.03 -7.00
N SER A 17 -2.93 -2.18 -6.57
CA SER A 17 -1.80 -1.42 -7.14
C SER A 17 -1.65 -1.67 -8.64
N ILE A 18 -1.70 -2.93 -9.08
CA ILE A 18 -1.65 -3.28 -10.51
C ILE A 18 -2.89 -2.79 -11.25
N ARG A 19 -4.08 -2.88 -10.65
CA ARG A 19 -5.30 -2.35 -11.26
C ARG A 19 -5.22 -0.83 -11.46
N ASN A 20 -4.67 -0.11 -10.49
CA ASN A 20 -4.44 1.33 -10.60
C ASN A 20 -3.51 1.64 -11.77
N PHE A 21 -2.45 0.85 -11.99
CA PHE A 21 -1.63 0.96 -13.20
C PHE A 21 -2.44 0.84 -14.49
N LEU A 22 -3.17 -0.26 -14.61
CA LEU A 22 -3.92 -0.60 -15.81
C LEU A 22 -5.01 0.41 -16.15
N THR A 23 -5.60 1.03 -15.13
CA THR A 23 -6.75 1.94 -15.29
C THR A 23 -6.37 3.41 -15.35
N SER A 24 -5.23 3.81 -14.78
CA SER A 24 -4.82 5.23 -14.74
C SER A 24 -3.56 5.50 -15.56
N THR A 25 -2.48 4.78 -15.28
CA THR A 25 -1.15 5.11 -15.78
C THR A 25 -0.97 4.63 -17.21
N LEU A 26 -1.30 3.37 -17.48
CA LEU A 26 -1.20 2.78 -18.82
C LEU A 26 -2.05 3.54 -19.85
N PRO A 27 -3.34 3.86 -19.60
CA PRO A 27 -4.13 4.65 -20.55
C PRO A 27 -3.58 6.05 -20.79
N THR A 28 -3.03 6.69 -19.75
CA THR A 28 -2.41 8.01 -19.85
C THR A 28 -1.17 7.97 -20.74
N PHE A 29 -0.31 6.96 -20.55
CA PHE A 29 0.88 6.72 -21.36
C PHE A 29 0.52 6.44 -22.84
N LEU A 30 -0.51 5.63 -23.09
CA LEU A 30 -0.96 5.38 -24.46
C LEU A 30 -1.46 6.67 -25.11
N LYS A 31 -2.27 7.45 -24.39
CA LYS A 31 -2.82 8.71 -24.88
C LYS A 31 -1.74 9.74 -25.19
N SER A 32 -0.70 9.87 -24.37
CA SER A 32 0.40 10.82 -24.63
C SER A 32 1.17 10.49 -25.92
N HIS A 33 1.14 9.23 -26.36
CA HIS A 33 1.77 8.75 -27.58
C HIS A 33 0.79 8.56 -28.75
N ASN A 34 -0.44 9.07 -28.64
CA ASN A 34 -1.52 8.90 -29.64
C ASN A 34 -1.86 7.43 -29.94
N LEU A 35 -1.68 6.55 -28.96
CA LEU A 35 -2.02 5.14 -29.01
C LEU A 35 -3.34 4.86 -28.28
N ASN A 36 -3.95 3.73 -28.62
CA ASN A 36 -5.14 3.20 -27.95
C ASN A 36 -4.86 1.81 -27.38
N ILE A 37 -5.69 1.34 -26.44
CA ILE A 37 -5.58 -0.03 -25.88
C ILE A 37 -5.65 -1.09 -26.99
N SER A 38 -6.41 -0.85 -28.06
CA SER A 38 -6.48 -1.74 -29.23
C SER A 38 -5.19 -1.83 -30.06
N SER A 39 -4.25 -0.91 -29.87
CA SER A 39 -2.95 -0.94 -30.54
C SER A 39 -1.93 -1.84 -29.84
N ILE A 40 -2.21 -2.24 -28.60
CA ILE A 40 -1.36 -3.16 -27.86
C ILE A 40 -1.56 -4.58 -28.41
N PRO A 41 -0.48 -5.37 -28.59
CA PRO A 41 -0.59 -6.76 -29.00
C PRO A 41 -1.49 -7.57 -28.06
N SER A 42 -2.28 -8.50 -28.60
CA SER A 42 -3.11 -9.42 -27.79
C SER A 42 -2.27 -10.37 -26.92
N THR A 43 -0.96 -10.49 -27.20
CA THR A 43 0.03 -11.20 -26.38
C THR A 43 0.46 -10.41 -25.15
N CYS A 44 0.13 -9.12 -25.07
CA CYS A 44 0.45 -8.30 -23.92
C CYS A 44 -0.39 -8.72 -22.72
N PRO A 45 0.23 -9.11 -21.59
CA PRO A 45 -0.49 -9.61 -20.42
C PRO A 45 -1.55 -8.64 -19.87
N PHE A 46 -1.36 -7.33 -20.04
CA PHE A 46 -2.28 -6.28 -19.59
C PHE A 46 -3.63 -6.26 -20.31
N THR A 47 -3.68 -6.69 -21.57
CA THR A 47 -4.94 -6.75 -22.33
C THR A 47 -5.84 -7.87 -21.83
N ILE A 48 -5.24 -8.99 -21.42
CA ILE A 48 -5.92 -10.16 -20.89
C ILE A 48 -6.40 -9.89 -19.45
N SER A 49 -5.54 -9.26 -18.65
CA SER A 49 -5.75 -9.04 -17.23
C SER A 49 -6.94 -8.11 -16.92
N SER A 50 -7.21 -7.10 -17.75
CA SER A 50 -8.31 -6.16 -17.51
C SER A 50 -9.70 -6.83 -17.51
N ASN A 51 -9.90 -7.89 -18.29
CA ASN A 51 -11.21 -8.51 -18.47
C ASN A 51 -11.38 -9.80 -17.66
N GLN A 52 -10.29 -10.43 -17.24
CA GLN A 52 -10.28 -11.73 -16.55
C GLN A 52 -9.86 -11.63 -15.08
N ASP A 53 -9.74 -10.43 -14.52
CA ASP A 53 -9.38 -10.23 -13.12
C ASP A 53 -10.45 -10.80 -12.17
N ILE A 54 -10.06 -11.82 -11.40
CA ILE A 54 -10.94 -12.53 -10.46
C ILE A 54 -11.48 -11.66 -9.34
N GLN A 55 -10.75 -10.61 -8.94
CA GLN A 55 -11.16 -9.72 -7.85
C GLN A 55 -12.10 -8.61 -8.32
N LEU A 56 -12.25 -8.38 -9.63
CA LEU A 56 -13.05 -7.28 -10.19
C LEU A 56 -14.48 -7.24 -9.63
N SER A 57 -15.11 -8.41 -9.50
CA SER A 57 -16.46 -8.52 -8.96
C SER A 57 -16.51 -8.18 -7.46
N SER A 58 -15.50 -8.60 -6.71
CA SER A 58 -15.42 -8.42 -5.26
C SER A 58 -15.26 -6.96 -4.84
N TYR A 59 -14.59 -6.11 -5.64
CA TYR A 59 -14.49 -4.67 -5.36
C TYR A 59 -15.86 -3.99 -5.25
N LYS A 60 -16.86 -4.47 -6.00
CA LYS A 60 -18.23 -3.94 -5.95
C LYS A 60 -19.00 -4.36 -4.69
N LEU A 61 -18.45 -5.28 -3.90
CA LEU A 61 -19.08 -5.81 -2.68
C LEU A 61 -18.67 -5.05 -1.42
N VAL A 62 -17.85 -4.00 -1.54
CA VAL A 62 -17.32 -3.24 -0.42
C VAL A 62 -18.14 -1.96 -0.23
N LYS A 63 -18.72 -1.79 0.96
CA LYS A 63 -19.33 -0.52 1.37
C LYS A 63 -18.61 0.04 2.59
N LYS A 64 -18.12 1.28 2.48
CA LYS A 64 -17.57 2.03 3.63
C LYS A 64 -18.70 2.79 4.32
N GLU A 65 -18.92 2.47 5.59
CA GLU A 65 -19.84 3.19 6.46
C GLU A 65 -19.13 4.38 7.14
N PRO A 66 -19.86 5.44 7.53
CA PRO A 66 -19.26 6.64 8.14
C PRO A 66 -18.53 6.38 9.46
N GLN A 67 -18.76 5.23 10.10
CA GLN A 67 -18.17 4.85 11.40
C GLN A 67 -16.84 4.09 11.27
N SER A 68 -16.10 4.23 10.14
CA SER A 68 -14.90 3.42 9.84
C SER A 68 -15.15 1.90 9.85
N ILE A 69 -16.39 1.49 9.57
CA ILE A 69 -16.81 0.11 9.43
C ILE A 69 -16.96 -0.20 7.94
N PHE A 70 -16.55 -1.39 7.54
CA PHE A 70 -16.68 -1.87 6.17
C PHE A 70 -17.68 -3.04 6.15
N THR A 71 -18.64 -2.99 5.24
CA THR A 71 -19.69 -4.01 5.12
C THR A 71 -19.54 -4.76 3.80
N CYS A 72 -19.57 -6.09 3.87
CA CYS A 72 -19.69 -6.95 2.70
C CYS A 72 -21.13 -6.92 2.20
N LEU A 73 -21.38 -6.44 0.98
CA LEU A 73 -22.75 -6.34 0.42
C LEU A 73 -23.36 -7.70 0.05
N LYS A 74 -22.56 -8.77 0.00
CA LYS A 74 -23.04 -10.11 -0.35
C LYS A 74 -23.58 -10.90 0.84
N CYS A 75 -23.02 -10.69 2.04
CA CYS A 75 -23.42 -11.41 3.25
C CYS A 75 -23.66 -10.50 4.47
N GLU A 76 -23.59 -9.18 4.28
CA GLU A 76 -23.85 -8.14 5.27
C GLU A 76 -22.93 -8.15 6.50
N LYS A 77 -21.86 -8.95 6.48
CA LYS A 77 -20.85 -8.97 7.54
C LYS A 77 -20.09 -7.65 7.60
N GLN A 78 -19.85 -7.18 8.82
CA GLN A 78 -19.15 -5.94 9.13
C GLN A 78 -17.73 -6.20 9.62
N PHE A 79 -16.80 -5.35 9.21
CA PHE A 79 -15.38 -5.44 9.52
C PHE A 79 -14.87 -4.06 9.98
N ARG A 80 -13.95 -4.05 10.96
CA ARG A 80 -13.35 -2.82 11.50
C ARG A 80 -12.21 -2.26 10.65
N GLY A 81 -11.87 -2.92 9.55
CA GLY A 81 -10.78 -2.52 8.68
C GLY A 81 -10.97 -3.06 7.27
N GLN A 82 -10.41 -2.32 6.31
CA GLN A 82 -10.49 -2.64 4.89
C GLN A 82 -9.78 -3.97 4.57
N ALA A 83 -8.58 -4.18 5.12
CA ALA A 83 -7.83 -5.43 4.97
C ALA A 83 -8.62 -6.66 5.45
N ALA A 84 -9.27 -6.58 6.61
CA ALA A 84 -10.08 -7.69 7.14
C ALA A 84 -11.29 -8.02 6.25
N LEU A 85 -11.91 -7.00 5.63
CA LEU A 85 -12.97 -7.24 4.64
C LEU A 85 -12.40 -7.89 3.38
N TYR A 86 -11.23 -7.46 2.91
CA TYR A 86 -10.57 -8.03 1.74
C TYR A 86 -10.18 -9.49 1.94
N ASP A 87 -9.63 -9.85 3.10
CA ASP A 87 -9.39 -11.26 3.46
C ASP A 87 -10.69 -12.06 3.44
N HIS A 88 -11.78 -11.49 3.95
CA HIS A 88 -13.08 -12.14 3.88
C HIS A 88 -13.55 -12.35 2.43
N LEU A 89 -13.45 -11.34 1.57
CA LEU A 89 -13.83 -11.45 0.17
C LEU A 89 -12.99 -12.51 -0.55
N SER A 90 -11.67 -12.52 -0.32
CA SER A 90 -10.74 -13.46 -0.93
C SER A 90 -11.06 -14.90 -0.58
N ASN A 91 -11.33 -15.17 0.69
CA ASN A 91 -11.53 -16.54 1.18
C ASN A 91 -12.95 -17.08 0.96
N ASN A 92 -13.95 -16.21 0.77
CA ASN A 92 -15.36 -16.63 0.81
C ASN A 92 -16.17 -16.26 -0.44
N HIS A 93 -15.70 -15.31 -1.26
CA HIS A 93 -16.49 -14.75 -2.36
C HIS A 93 -15.77 -14.72 -3.71
N ILE A 94 -14.46 -15.01 -3.76
CA ILE A 94 -13.74 -15.31 -4.99
C ILE A 94 -13.92 -16.79 -5.32
N PHE A 95 -14.26 -17.10 -6.57
CA PHE A 95 -14.30 -18.45 -7.11
C PHE A 95 -13.34 -18.52 -8.31
N ASP A 96 -12.74 -19.68 -8.57
CA ASP A 96 -11.50 -19.91 -9.35
C ASP A 96 -11.53 -19.62 -10.87
N ASP A 97 -12.44 -18.77 -11.36
CA ASP A 97 -12.52 -18.46 -12.79
C ASP A 97 -11.85 -17.11 -13.12
N GLY A 98 -10.54 -17.11 -13.41
CA GLY A 98 -9.82 -15.96 -14.01
C GLY A 98 -8.34 -15.85 -13.62
N ILE A 99 -7.75 -14.66 -13.80
CA ILE A 99 -6.35 -14.34 -13.47
C ILE A 99 -6.28 -13.50 -12.18
N CYS A 100 -5.30 -13.80 -11.32
CA CYS A 100 -4.97 -12.94 -10.19
C CYS A 100 -4.01 -11.82 -10.60
N LEU A 101 -4.35 -10.55 -10.35
CA LEU A 101 -3.44 -9.45 -10.66
C LEU A 101 -2.22 -9.38 -9.74
N ALA A 102 -2.31 -9.92 -8.52
CA ALA A 102 -1.18 -9.94 -7.58
C ALA A 102 0.03 -10.70 -8.15
N ASP A 103 -0.15 -11.62 -9.09
CA ASP A 103 0.95 -12.32 -9.76
C ASP A 103 1.82 -11.35 -10.57
N TYR A 104 1.27 -10.21 -11.01
CA TYR A 104 2.03 -9.16 -11.65
C TYR A 104 2.89 -8.35 -10.68
N CYS A 105 2.65 -8.39 -9.38
CA CYS A 105 3.50 -7.72 -8.39
C CYS A 105 4.91 -8.32 -8.30
N GLU A 106 5.12 -9.55 -8.77
CA GLU A 106 6.48 -10.07 -8.96
C GLU A 106 7.23 -9.38 -10.11
N PHE A 107 6.49 -8.74 -11.01
CA PHE A 107 7.02 -8.05 -12.18
C PHE A 107 7.00 -6.52 -12.01
N PHE A 108 6.15 -5.98 -11.13
CA PHE A 108 6.09 -4.55 -10.79
C PHE A 108 6.44 -4.37 -9.32
N PRO A 109 7.47 -3.58 -8.97
CA PRO A 109 7.86 -3.40 -7.59
C PRO A 109 6.77 -2.62 -6.84
N CYS A 110 5.98 -3.31 -6.02
CA CYS A 110 5.05 -2.69 -5.08
C CYS A 110 5.77 -2.23 -3.79
N GLY A 111 6.87 -1.47 -3.93
CA GLY A 111 7.51 -0.79 -2.79
C GLY A 111 9.00 -1.07 -2.55
N ILE A 112 9.69 -1.95 -3.29
CA ILE A 112 11.15 -2.16 -3.16
C ILE A 112 11.82 -2.23 -4.53
N LYS A 113 12.92 -1.47 -4.70
CA LYS A 113 13.78 -1.53 -5.88
C LYS A 113 14.67 -2.78 -5.83
N ASP A 114 14.44 -3.71 -6.74
CA ASP A 114 15.21 -4.94 -6.93
C ASP A 114 15.58 -5.07 -8.42
N GLU A 115 16.86 -5.30 -8.71
CA GLU A 115 17.40 -5.46 -10.06
C GLU A 115 16.73 -6.64 -10.82
N VAL A 116 16.40 -7.72 -10.12
CA VAL A 116 15.70 -8.87 -10.68
C VAL A 116 14.28 -8.47 -11.11
N VAL A 117 13.59 -7.69 -10.29
CA VAL A 117 12.24 -7.19 -10.57
C VAL A 117 12.27 -6.22 -11.76
N GLU A 118 13.26 -5.32 -11.82
CA GLU A 118 13.42 -4.39 -12.94
C GLU A 118 13.63 -5.14 -14.27
N ASN A 119 14.48 -6.17 -14.29
CA ASN A 119 14.72 -6.98 -15.48
C ASN A 119 13.49 -7.78 -15.91
N ARG A 120 12.70 -8.29 -14.96
CA ARG A 120 11.42 -8.93 -15.25
C ARG A 120 10.40 -7.94 -15.81
N CYS A 121 10.31 -6.75 -15.24
CA CYS A 121 9.43 -5.69 -15.74
C CYS A 121 9.76 -5.32 -17.18
N LYS A 122 11.05 -5.11 -17.50
CA LYS A 122 11.55 -4.86 -18.86
C LYS A 122 11.10 -5.96 -19.82
N SER A 123 11.21 -7.21 -19.38
CA SER A 123 10.77 -8.38 -20.17
C SER A 123 9.27 -8.34 -20.44
N VAL A 124 8.44 -8.04 -19.43
CA VAL A 124 6.98 -7.89 -19.60
C VAL A 124 6.63 -6.73 -20.53
N MET A 125 7.27 -5.56 -20.36
CA MET A 125 7.03 -4.39 -21.20
C MET A 125 7.42 -4.63 -22.66
N SER A 126 8.45 -5.43 -22.93
CA SER A 126 8.86 -5.79 -24.29
C SER A 126 7.83 -6.63 -25.04
N LEU A 127 6.89 -7.28 -24.33
CA LEU A 127 5.77 -8.00 -24.96
C LEU A 127 4.65 -7.07 -25.40
N CYS A 128 4.61 -5.85 -24.87
CA CYS A 128 3.54 -4.89 -25.06
C CYS A 128 3.93 -3.72 -25.98
N PHE A 129 5.21 -3.35 -26.01
CA PHE A 129 5.71 -2.16 -26.70
C PHE A 129 6.90 -2.47 -27.61
N ASP A 130 7.01 -1.71 -28.70
CA ASP A 130 8.18 -1.76 -29.58
C ASP A 130 9.40 -1.08 -28.94
N ASN A 131 10.58 -1.24 -29.55
CA ASN A 131 11.84 -0.72 -28.99
C ASN A 131 11.84 0.80 -28.75
N VAL A 132 11.05 1.56 -29.52
CA VAL A 132 10.96 3.02 -29.39
C VAL A 132 10.26 3.38 -28.08
N LEU A 133 9.09 2.78 -27.85
CA LEU A 133 8.26 3.06 -26.68
C LEU A 133 8.70 2.30 -25.43
N LEU A 134 9.42 1.19 -25.59
CA LEU A 134 9.89 0.34 -24.49
C LEU A 134 10.73 1.15 -23.49
N SER A 135 11.64 2.00 -23.97
CA SER A 135 12.51 2.80 -23.09
C SER A 135 11.73 3.76 -22.18
N GLU A 136 10.57 4.22 -22.64
CA GLU A 136 9.71 5.12 -21.89
C GLU A 136 8.73 4.34 -20.99
N ALA A 137 8.16 3.25 -21.51
CA ALA A 137 7.31 2.34 -20.74
C ALA A 137 8.04 1.74 -19.53
N VAL A 138 9.33 1.42 -19.67
CA VAL A 138 10.16 0.86 -18.59
C VAL A 138 10.36 1.86 -17.43
N LYS A 139 10.21 3.16 -17.64
CA LYS A 139 10.27 4.14 -16.53
C LYS A 139 9.16 3.92 -15.51
N TYR A 140 8.04 3.34 -15.94
CA TYR A 140 6.93 2.98 -15.06
C TYR A 140 7.16 1.65 -14.33
N CYS A 141 8.26 0.95 -14.59
CA CYS A 141 8.68 -0.18 -13.77
C CYS A 141 9.11 0.23 -12.37
N ASP A 142 9.33 1.52 -12.09
CA ASP A 142 9.61 2.04 -10.75
C ASP A 142 8.28 2.44 -10.08
N TYR A 143 7.47 1.44 -9.76
CA TYR A 143 6.09 1.59 -9.29
C TYR A 143 6.00 2.16 -7.86
N VAL A 144 6.46 3.38 -7.66
CA VAL A 144 6.05 4.18 -6.51
C VAL A 144 4.72 4.80 -6.91
N GLU A 145 3.63 4.16 -6.47
CA GLU A 145 2.35 4.86 -6.38
C GLU A 145 2.66 6.16 -5.61
N LEU A 146 2.48 7.33 -6.25
CA LEU A 146 2.30 8.58 -5.53
C LEU A 146 0.98 8.44 -4.76
N SER A 147 0.97 7.54 -3.78
CA SER A 147 -0.10 7.38 -2.86
C SER A 147 -0.15 8.70 -2.11
N ILE A 148 -1.33 9.26 -1.96
CA ILE A 148 -1.59 10.42 -1.12
C ILE A 148 -1.20 10.14 0.37
N TRP A 149 -0.74 8.93 0.67
CA TRP A 149 -0.17 8.49 1.95
C TRP A 149 1.36 8.57 2.01
N ASP A 150 2.06 8.80 0.90
CA ASP A 150 3.37 9.45 0.90
C ASP A 150 3.19 10.94 1.18
N MET A 151 2.58 11.26 2.32
CA MET A 151 3.22 12.28 3.12
C MET A 151 4.55 11.65 3.55
N ASP A 152 5.56 11.81 2.71
CA ASP A 152 6.84 12.28 3.19
C ASP A 152 6.50 13.29 4.30
N LEU A 153 6.54 12.86 5.58
CA LEU A 153 7.02 13.78 6.58
C LEU A 153 8.45 14.02 6.11
N GLU A 154 8.59 15.02 5.22
CA GLU A 154 9.85 15.64 4.87
C GLU A 154 10.68 15.61 6.15
N LYS A 155 11.95 15.23 6.08
CA LYS A 155 12.89 15.17 7.22
C LYS A 155 12.62 16.17 8.39
N PRO A 156 12.16 17.43 8.21
CA PRO A 156 11.62 18.26 9.30
C PRO A 156 10.52 17.65 10.19
N GLY A 157 9.57 16.87 9.67
CA GLY A 157 8.42 16.34 10.42
C GLY A 157 8.81 15.31 11.50
N TYR A 158 9.73 14.40 11.18
CA TYR A 158 10.30 13.48 12.17
C TYR A 158 11.09 14.22 13.25
N VAL A 159 11.81 15.28 12.87
CA VAL A 159 12.54 16.14 13.81
C VAL A 159 11.55 16.87 14.73
N ILE A 160 10.44 17.38 14.22
CA ILE A 160 9.40 18.03 15.03
C ILE A 160 8.79 17.02 16.03
N LEU A 161 8.49 15.80 15.61
CA LEU A 161 7.96 14.75 16.50
C LEU A 161 8.96 14.34 17.59
N LEU A 162 10.24 14.21 17.25
CA LEU A 162 11.32 13.95 18.22
C LEU A 162 11.48 15.11 19.21
N VAL A 163 11.44 16.36 18.73
CA VAL A 163 11.53 17.55 19.57
C VAL A 163 10.32 17.63 20.51
N LEU A 164 9.11 17.38 20.01
CA LEU A 164 7.89 17.34 20.83
C LEU A 164 7.96 16.22 21.89
N SER A 165 8.47 15.04 21.53
CA SER A 165 8.69 13.94 22.47
C SER A 165 9.70 14.29 23.58
N LEU A 166 10.81 14.94 23.22
CA LEU A 166 11.81 15.41 24.19
C LEU A 166 11.26 16.51 25.10
N ILE A 167 10.50 17.46 24.55
CA ILE A 167 9.84 18.52 25.34
C ILE A 167 8.84 17.91 26.32
N LEU A 168 8.02 16.95 25.90
CA LEU A 168 7.07 16.27 26.78
C LEU A 168 7.79 15.49 27.89
N THR A 169 8.94 14.89 27.59
CA THR A 169 9.76 14.18 28.57
C THR A 169 10.40 15.15 29.58
N LEU A 170 10.86 16.32 29.12
CA LEU A 170 11.36 17.39 29.98
C LEU A 170 10.25 17.98 30.86
N ILE A 171 9.05 18.23 30.33
CA ILE A 171 7.91 18.69 31.10
C ILE A 171 7.54 17.66 32.17
N TYR A 172 7.48 16.38 31.80
CA TYR A 172 7.24 15.29 32.73
C TYR A 172 8.30 15.27 33.85
N TYR A 173 9.58 15.39 33.48
CA TYR A 173 10.68 15.45 34.44
C TYR A 173 10.57 16.68 35.36
N MET A 174 10.23 17.86 34.84
CA MET A 174 10.07 19.07 35.63
C MET A 174 8.88 18.98 36.61
N ILE A 175 7.78 18.35 36.20
CA ILE A 175 6.63 18.10 37.08
C ILE A 175 7.00 17.08 38.17
N ASN A 176 7.72 16.02 37.84
CA ASN A 176 8.12 15.00 38.82
C ASN A 176 9.27 15.45 39.74
N CYS A 177 10.25 16.20 39.24
CA CYS A 177 11.33 16.78 40.05
C CYS A 177 10.87 17.99 40.86
N GLY A 178 9.89 18.77 40.38
CA GLY A 178 9.24 19.79 41.19
C GLY A 178 8.53 19.21 42.42
N ASN A 179 8.05 17.97 42.33
CA ASN A 179 7.50 17.24 43.47
C ASN A 179 8.55 16.69 44.46
N THR A 180 9.82 16.57 44.07
CA THR A 180 10.87 16.08 44.98
C THR A 180 11.37 17.13 45.98
N ASP A 181 11.20 18.42 45.68
CA ASP A 181 11.57 19.51 46.59
C ASP A 181 10.64 19.60 47.81
N GLU A 182 9.37 19.20 47.68
CA GLU A 182 8.46 19.10 48.84
C GLU A 182 8.81 17.91 49.76
N LEU A 183 9.34 16.82 49.22
CA LEU A 183 9.72 15.63 49.99
C LEU A 183 11.02 15.86 50.81
N PHE A 184 11.99 16.59 50.26
CA PHE A 184 13.20 16.96 51.00
C PHE A 184 12.92 17.97 52.12
N ASN A 185 11.97 18.89 51.94
CA ASN A 185 11.63 19.89 52.96
C ASN A 185 10.79 19.31 54.12
N LYS A 186 10.04 18.22 53.88
CA LYS A 186 9.33 17.49 54.94
C LYS A 186 10.28 16.67 55.82
N HIS A 187 11.32 16.07 55.23
CA HIS A 187 12.32 15.29 55.98
C HIS A 187 13.26 16.15 56.85
N THR A 188 13.59 17.37 56.43
CA THR A 188 14.42 18.30 57.23
C THR A 188 13.65 18.93 58.40
N LYS A 189 12.34 19.17 58.28
CA LYS A 189 11.50 19.62 59.41
C LYS A 189 11.25 18.52 60.45
N SER A 190 11.19 17.25 60.05
CA SER A 190 11.05 16.13 60.99
C SER A 190 12.31 15.89 61.84
N LYS A 191 13.51 16.08 61.28
CA LYS A 191 14.78 15.93 62.02
C LYS A 191 15.08 17.06 63.02
N LYS A 192 14.41 18.21 62.92
CA LYS A 192 14.64 19.36 63.83
C LYS A 192 13.77 19.37 65.09
N LYS A 193 12.92 18.35 65.30
CA LYS A 193 12.06 18.21 66.50
C LYS A 193 12.55 17.16 67.50
N ILE A 194 13.72 16.57 67.28
CA ILE A 194 14.36 15.63 68.21
C ILE A 194 15.77 16.15 68.50
N ASN A 195 15.84 17.18 69.33
CA ASN A 195 16.93 17.52 70.24
C ASN A 195 16.44 18.65 71.14
#